data_AF-A0AAC9FFM8-F1
#
_entry.id   AF-A0AAC9FFM8-F1
#
_cell.length_a   1.000
_cell.length_b   1.000
_cell.length_c   1.000
_cell.angle_alpha   90.00
_cell.angle_beta   90.00
_cell.angle_gamma   90.00
#
_symmetry.space_group_name_H-M   'P 1'
#
loop_
_entity.id
_entity.type
_entity.pdbx_description
1 polymer ?
#
loop_
_entity_poly.entity_id
_entity_poly.type
_entity_poly.pdbx_seq_one_letter_code
_entity_poly.pdbx_strand_id
1 'polypeptide(L)'
;MKKLVLLAACAALSACSQKAEETKEVAAEPAAEAAPAPAADSGTRPGTYDVKMADGTMATTTINADGTYVDTDAKGKQVKGQYATHDGKDCFDPDGDEMGMCWAVTKPGADGSFTATADDGTVVTVTPKAK
;
A
#
# COMPACT_ATOMS: atom_id res chain seq x y z
N MET A 1 -15.07 -50.59 1.30
CA MET A 1 -14.85 -51.95 1.83
C MET A 1 -13.83 -52.68 0.96
N LYS A 2 -12.69 -53.08 1.55
CA LYS A 2 -11.79 -54.21 1.22
C LYS A 2 -11.23 -54.27 -0.23
N LYS A 3 -9.92 -54.37 -0.52
CA LYS A 3 -8.87 -55.26 0.03
C LYS A 3 -7.48 -54.65 -0.29
N LEU A 4 -6.59 -54.50 0.69
CA LEU A 4 -5.37 -55.31 0.95
C LEU A 4 -4.29 -55.22 -0.15
N VAL A 5 -3.19 -54.48 0.10
CA VAL A 5 -1.87 -54.97 0.55
C VAL A 5 -1.09 -55.72 -0.55
N LEU A 6 0.05 -55.17 -0.97
CA LEU A 6 1.30 -55.94 -1.12
C LEU A 6 2.53 -55.00 -1.25
N LEU A 7 3.49 -55.18 -0.32
CA LEU A 7 4.88 -54.74 -0.42
C LEU A 7 5.69 -55.77 -1.22
N ALA A 8 6.65 -55.32 -2.03
CA ALA A 8 7.90 -55.97 -2.48
C ALA A 8 8.36 -55.29 -3.79
N ALA A 9 9.64 -55.03 -4.11
CA ALA A 9 10.91 -55.25 -3.47
C ALA A 9 11.97 -54.39 -4.20
N CYS A 10 13.00 -54.01 -3.44
CA CYS A 10 14.41 -53.82 -3.79
C CYS A 10 14.83 -53.75 -5.27
N ALA A 11 15.44 -52.61 -5.64
CA ALA A 11 16.60 -52.58 -6.52
C ALA A 11 17.56 -51.47 -6.05
N ALA A 12 18.42 -51.82 -5.09
CA ALA A 12 19.73 -51.20 -4.99
C ALA A 12 20.67 -52.02 -5.89
N LEU A 13 21.44 -51.37 -6.76
CA LEU A 13 22.88 -51.63 -6.95
C LEU A 13 23.47 -50.77 -8.08
N SER A 14 24.69 -50.28 -7.80
CA SER A 14 25.72 -49.77 -8.70
C SER A 14 25.46 -48.39 -9.34
N ALA A 15 26.36 -47.39 -9.26
CA ALA A 15 27.80 -47.48 -9.19
C ALA A 15 28.40 -46.29 -8.42
N CYS A 16 29.36 -46.57 -7.54
CA CYS A 16 30.37 -45.60 -7.16
C CYS A 16 31.39 -45.48 -8.31
N SER A 17 31.66 -44.25 -8.76
CA SER A 17 32.94 -43.89 -9.38
C SER A 17 33.19 -42.39 -9.19
N GLN A 18 33.85 -42.09 -8.07
CA GLN A 18 35.10 -41.32 -8.01
C GLN A 18 35.31 -40.26 -9.11
N LYS A 19 35.36 -38.99 -8.73
CA LYS A 19 36.53 -38.09 -8.84
C LYS A 19 36.14 -36.64 -8.53
N ALA A 20 36.88 -36.05 -7.60
CA ALA A 20 36.87 -34.62 -7.28
C ALA A 20 37.77 -33.84 -8.26
N GLU A 21 37.62 -32.50 -8.23
CA GLU A 21 38.30 -31.45 -9.03
C GLU A 21 37.57 -31.17 -10.36
N GLU A 22 37.10 -29.96 -10.70
CA GLU A 22 37.68 -28.63 -10.51
C GLU A 22 36.62 -27.50 -10.74
N THR A 23 36.83 -26.38 -10.05
CA THR A 23 36.77 -25.00 -10.55
C THR A 23 35.46 -24.33 -11.02
N LYS A 24 35.21 -23.18 -10.37
CA LYS A 24 34.52 -21.93 -10.77
C LYS A 24 32.98 -21.86 -10.71
N GLU A 25 32.54 -21.20 -9.65
CA GLU A 25 31.84 -19.92 -9.71
C GLU A 25 30.81 -19.77 -10.85
N VAL A 26 29.57 -20.10 -10.52
CA VAL A 26 28.45 -19.24 -10.89
C VAL A 26 27.90 -18.73 -9.57
N ALA A 27 28.43 -17.59 -9.14
CA ALA A 27 27.72 -16.74 -8.22
C ALA A 27 26.32 -16.54 -8.82
N ALA A 28 25.29 -16.96 -8.08
CA ALA A 28 23.93 -16.56 -8.39
C ALA A 28 23.94 -15.03 -8.39
N GLU A 29 23.78 -14.41 -9.56
CA GLU A 29 23.40 -13.01 -9.63
C GLU A 29 22.20 -12.84 -8.70
N PRO A 30 22.24 -11.89 -7.73
CA PRO A 30 21.02 -11.50 -7.07
C PRO A 30 20.11 -11.01 -8.18
N ALA A 31 18.92 -11.60 -8.30
CA ALA A 31 17.85 -11.00 -9.06
C ALA A 31 17.74 -9.56 -8.55
N ALA A 32 18.13 -8.61 -9.40
CA ALA A 32 18.00 -7.20 -9.09
C ALA A 32 16.50 -6.96 -8.88
N GLU A 33 16.10 -6.84 -7.62
CA GLU A 33 14.80 -6.35 -7.23
C GLU A 33 14.66 -4.98 -7.89
N ALA A 34 13.82 -4.91 -8.93
CA ALA A 34 13.56 -3.67 -9.62
C ALA A 34 13.06 -2.69 -8.58
N ALA A 35 13.87 -1.65 -8.31
CA ALA A 35 13.47 -0.60 -7.39
C ALA A 35 12.08 -0.11 -7.79
N PRO A 36 11.10 -0.08 -6.86
CA PRO A 36 9.77 0.38 -7.18
C PRO A 36 9.88 1.78 -7.79
N ALA A 37 9.15 2.02 -8.88
CA ALA A 37 9.09 3.34 -9.49
C ALA A 37 8.72 4.37 -8.40
N PRO A 38 9.27 5.59 -8.42
CA PRO A 38 8.86 6.61 -7.47
C PRO A 38 7.35 6.77 -7.58
N ALA A 39 6.65 6.59 -6.45
CA ALA A 39 5.22 6.78 -6.38
C ALA A 39 4.89 8.16 -6.94
N ALA A 40 3.95 8.21 -7.89
CA ALA A 40 3.51 9.49 -8.41
C ALA A 40 2.89 10.30 -7.26
N ASP A 41 3.30 11.56 -7.12
CA ASP A 41 2.78 12.45 -6.09
C ASP A 41 1.32 12.83 -6.44
N SER A 42 0.44 12.79 -5.45
CA SER A 42 -0.96 13.20 -5.62
C SER A 42 -1.09 14.73 -5.74
N GLY A 43 -0.06 15.48 -5.31
CA GLY A 43 -0.06 16.93 -5.24
C GLY A 43 -0.68 17.49 -3.95
N THR A 44 -1.23 16.64 -3.07
CA THR A 44 -1.75 17.04 -1.76
C THR A 44 -0.60 17.42 -0.83
N ARG A 45 -0.69 18.59 -0.21
CA ARG A 45 0.38 19.13 0.65
C ARG A 45 0.04 18.92 2.14
N PRO A 46 1.02 18.92 3.05
CA PRO A 46 0.73 19.02 4.48
C PRO A 46 -0.12 20.27 4.81
N GLY A 47 -1.12 20.12 5.67
CA GLY A 47 -2.09 21.16 5.98
C GLY A 47 -3.37 20.60 6.63
N THR A 48 -4.30 21.49 6.97
CA THR A 48 -5.64 21.12 7.45
C THR A 48 -6.65 21.39 6.34
N TYR A 49 -7.57 20.44 6.17
CA TYR A 49 -8.57 20.43 5.12
C TYR A 49 -9.95 20.22 5.72
N ASP A 50 -10.96 20.92 5.18
CA ASP A 50 -12.36 20.53 5.32
C ASP A 50 -12.67 19.45 4.30
N VAL A 51 -13.35 18.39 4.74
CA VAL A 51 -13.82 17.29 3.90
C VAL A 51 -15.34 17.28 3.94
N LYS A 52 -15.96 17.49 2.78
CA LYS A 52 -17.41 17.47 2.61
C LYS A 52 -17.83 16.17 1.93
N MET A 53 -18.61 15.38 2.65
CA MET A 53 -19.24 14.15 2.15
C MET A 53 -20.38 14.48 1.18
N ALA A 54 -20.81 13.49 0.40
CA ALA A 54 -21.89 13.65 -0.57
C ALA A 54 -23.24 14.09 0.05
N ASP A 55 -23.50 13.68 1.29
CA ASP A 55 -24.70 14.07 2.07
C ASP A 55 -24.59 15.48 2.71
N GLY A 56 -23.46 16.16 2.52
CA GLY A 56 -23.17 17.46 3.11
C GLY A 56 -22.57 17.42 4.51
N THR A 57 -22.37 16.25 5.09
CA THR A 57 -21.64 16.09 6.36
C THR A 57 -20.21 16.60 6.21
N MET A 58 -19.74 17.32 7.23
CA MET A 58 -18.39 17.88 7.27
C MET A 58 -17.51 17.07 8.22
N ALA A 59 -16.28 16.83 7.80
CA ALA A 59 -15.18 16.32 8.60
C ALA A 59 -13.94 17.20 8.36
N THR A 60 -12.88 16.97 9.12
CA THR A 60 -11.60 17.62 8.89
C THR A 60 -10.46 16.62 8.88
N THR A 61 -9.54 16.79 7.95
CA THR A 61 -8.29 16.01 7.87
C THR A 61 -7.11 16.95 8.07
N THR A 62 -6.20 16.61 8.97
CA THR A 62 -4.90 17.28 9.10
C THR A 62 -3.80 16.33 8.67
N ILE A 63 -3.04 16.71 7.66
CA ILE A 63 -1.86 15.98 7.17
C ILE A 63 -0.63 16.74 7.68
N ASN A 64 0.18 16.05 8.47
CA ASN A 64 1.41 16.61 9.03
C ASN A 64 2.58 16.43 8.08
N ALA A 65 3.62 17.27 8.24
CA ALA A 65 4.80 17.21 7.38
C ALA A 65 5.68 15.96 7.62
N ASP A 66 5.45 15.24 8.72
CA ASP A 66 6.12 13.99 9.07
C ASP A 66 5.46 12.74 8.47
N GLY A 67 4.40 12.92 7.67
CA GLY A 67 3.65 11.81 7.07
C GLY A 67 2.63 11.17 8.01
N THR A 68 2.29 11.80 9.14
CA THR A 68 1.14 11.39 9.96
C THR A 68 -0.12 12.18 9.58
N TYR A 69 -1.30 11.65 9.93
CA TYR A 69 -2.56 12.39 9.80
C TYR A 69 -3.46 12.28 11.02
N VAL A 70 -4.42 13.21 11.10
CA VAL A 70 -5.55 13.17 12.03
C VAL A 70 -6.83 13.51 11.28
N ASP A 71 -7.74 12.55 11.21
CA ASP A 71 -9.12 12.77 10.79
C ASP A 71 -9.99 13.06 12.01
N THR A 72 -10.92 13.99 11.87
CA THR A 72 -11.91 14.33 12.89
C THR A 72 -13.29 14.38 12.26
N ASP A 73 -14.21 13.55 12.74
CA ASP A 73 -15.59 13.54 12.27
C ASP A 73 -16.41 14.72 12.82
N ALA A 74 -17.65 14.87 12.36
CA ALA A 74 -18.56 15.93 12.79
C ALA A 74 -18.87 15.93 14.31
N LYS A 75 -18.63 14.81 15.01
CA LYS A 75 -18.84 14.65 16.46
C LYS A 75 -17.55 14.86 17.26
N GLY A 76 -16.43 15.17 16.59
CA GLY A 76 -15.13 15.36 17.20
C GLY A 76 -14.38 14.06 17.48
N LYS A 77 -14.85 12.90 17.03
CA LYS A 77 -14.11 11.64 17.16
C LYS A 77 -12.94 11.66 16.18
N GLN A 78 -11.77 11.28 16.69
CA GLN A 78 -10.54 11.25 15.90
C GLN A 78 -10.15 9.84 15.45
N VAL A 79 -9.52 9.78 14.28
CA VAL A 79 -8.72 8.65 13.78
C VAL A 79 -7.36 9.21 13.40
N LYS A 80 -6.28 8.47 13.70
CA LYS A 80 -4.91 8.89 13.46
C LYS A 80 -4.16 7.76 12.78
N GLY A 81 -3.13 8.09 12.02
CA GLY A 81 -2.29 7.11 11.37
C GLY A 81 -1.25 7.73 10.45
N GLN A 82 -0.81 6.94 9.48
CA GLN A 82 0.14 7.32 8.45
C GLN A 82 -0.56 7.80 7.18
N TYR A 83 0.02 8.81 6.56
CA TYR A 83 -0.38 9.33 5.26
C TYR A 83 0.78 9.17 4.28
N ALA A 84 0.48 8.62 3.12
CA ALA A 84 1.44 8.48 2.03
C ALA A 84 0.76 8.70 0.67
N THR A 85 1.56 9.06 -0.33
CA THR A 85 1.11 9.08 -1.72
C THR A 85 1.58 7.82 -2.43
N HIS A 86 0.68 7.17 -3.16
CA HIS A 86 0.97 5.98 -3.95
C HIS A 86 0.26 6.09 -5.30
N ASP A 87 1.00 6.01 -6.41
CA ASP A 87 0.46 6.11 -7.77
C ASP A 87 -0.49 7.30 -8.00
N GLY A 88 -0.17 8.45 -7.42
CA GLY A 88 -0.97 9.68 -7.54
C GLY A 88 -2.22 9.70 -6.68
N LYS A 89 -2.38 8.72 -5.77
CA LYS A 89 -3.46 8.63 -4.80
C LYS A 89 -3.00 9.06 -3.41
N ASP A 90 -3.96 9.53 -2.61
CA ASP A 90 -3.79 9.81 -1.18
C ASP A 90 -4.17 8.59 -0.36
N CYS A 91 -3.23 7.97 0.34
CA CYS A 91 -3.44 6.76 1.13
C CYS A 91 -3.36 7.04 2.63
N PHE A 92 -4.40 6.63 3.37
CA PHE A 92 -4.55 6.84 4.80
C PHE A 92 -4.58 5.49 5.53
N ASP A 93 -3.54 5.22 6.31
CA ASP A 93 -3.35 3.98 7.05
C ASP A 93 -3.45 4.24 8.57
N PRO A 94 -4.60 3.92 9.21
CA PRO A 94 -4.79 4.12 10.64
C PRO A 94 -3.97 3.16 11.50
N ASP A 95 -3.59 1.99 10.98
CA ASP A 95 -2.96 0.91 11.74
C ASP A 95 -1.43 0.91 11.59
N GLY A 96 -0.91 1.42 10.47
CA GLY A 96 0.53 1.63 10.23
C GLY A 96 1.26 0.45 9.57
N ASP A 97 0.55 -0.64 9.27
CA ASP A 97 1.14 -1.93 8.88
C ASP A 97 0.84 -2.35 7.42
N GLU A 98 -0.17 -1.76 6.76
CA GLU A 98 -0.61 -2.10 5.40
C GLU A 98 -0.88 -0.85 4.55
N MET A 99 -1.02 -1.00 3.23
CA MET A 99 -1.53 0.12 2.42
C MET A 99 -2.98 0.41 2.82
N GLY A 100 -3.16 1.51 3.55
CA GLY A 100 -4.47 1.97 4.00
C GLY A 100 -5.40 2.39 2.87
N MET A 101 -6.50 3.06 3.22
CA MET A 101 -7.50 3.49 2.24
C MET A 101 -6.93 4.54 1.29
N CYS A 102 -6.82 4.20 0.00
CA CYS A 102 -6.30 5.07 -1.04
C CYS A 102 -7.40 5.78 -1.84
N TRP A 103 -7.20 7.07 -2.10
CA TRP A 103 -8.15 7.95 -2.77
C TRP A 103 -7.54 8.51 -4.06
N ALA A 104 -8.22 8.32 -5.19
CA ALA A 104 -7.88 9.02 -6.41
C ALA A 104 -8.25 10.51 -6.27
N VAL A 105 -7.30 11.41 -6.52
CA VAL A 105 -7.52 12.85 -6.41
C VAL A 105 -7.54 13.53 -7.76
N THR A 106 -8.42 14.52 -7.92
CA THR A 106 -8.40 15.40 -9.09
C THR A 106 -7.36 16.50 -8.92
N LYS A 107 -6.95 17.15 -10.02
CA LYS A 107 -6.16 18.37 -9.94
C LYS A 107 -6.89 19.45 -9.11
N PRO A 108 -6.22 20.08 -8.14
CA PRO A 108 -6.81 21.18 -7.38
C PRO A 108 -7.23 22.37 -8.25
N GLY A 109 -8.36 22.98 -7.89
CA GLY A 109 -8.87 24.23 -8.44
C GLY A 109 -8.07 25.46 -7.99
N ALA A 110 -8.49 26.65 -8.42
CA ALA A 110 -7.81 27.91 -8.09
C ALA A 110 -7.82 28.24 -6.58
N ASP A 111 -8.83 27.76 -5.86
CA ASP A 111 -8.97 27.84 -4.41
C ASP A 111 -8.24 26.70 -3.66
N GLY A 112 -7.61 25.79 -4.41
CA GLY A 112 -6.97 24.59 -3.88
C GLY A 112 -7.93 23.45 -3.56
N SER A 113 -9.23 23.59 -3.82
CA SER A 113 -10.21 22.51 -3.62
C SER A 113 -10.06 21.42 -4.68
N PHE A 114 -10.30 20.17 -4.29
CA PHE A 114 -10.28 19.02 -5.19
C PHE A 114 -11.31 17.97 -4.78
N THR A 115 -11.56 17.02 -5.67
CA THR A 115 -12.36 15.83 -5.39
C THR A 115 -11.45 14.65 -5.11
N ALA A 116 -11.80 13.86 -4.09
CA ALA A 116 -11.16 12.59 -3.79
C ALA A 116 -12.20 11.47 -3.96
N THR A 117 -11.82 10.35 -4.57
CA THR A 117 -12.68 9.18 -4.81
C THR A 117 -12.02 7.91 -4.30
N ALA A 118 -12.68 7.20 -3.39
CA ALA A 118 -12.24 5.90 -2.88
C ALA A 118 -12.60 4.77 -3.87
N ASP A 119 -12.00 3.61 -3.68
CA ASP A 119 -12.20 2.46 -4.57
C ASP A 119 -13.63 1.88 -4.51
N ASP A 120 -14.38 2.13 -3.42
CA ASP A 120 -15.79 1.76 -3.29
C ASP A 120 -16.76 2.73 -3.98
N GLY A 121 -16.22 3.79 -4.61
CA GLY A 121 -16.99 4.83 -5.30
C GLY A 121 -17.44 5.98 -4.41
N THR A 122 -17.07 6.01 -3.13
CA THR A 122 -17.30 7.17 -2.26
C THR A 122 -16.55 8.39 -2.80
N VAL A 123 -17.27 9.51 -2.91
CA VAL A 123 -16.71 10.78 -3.40
C VAL A 123 -16.83 11.85 -2.32
N VAL A 124 -15.75 12.58 -2.09
CA VAL A 124 -15.71 13.73 -1.18
C VAL A 124 -15.12 14.95 -1.86
N THR A 125 -15.53 16.13 -1.41
CA THR A 125 -14.87 17.40 -1.77
C THR A 125 -13.94 17.80 -0.64
N VAL A 126 -12.68 18.09 -0.98
CA VAL A 126 -11.64 18.49 -0.04
C VAL A 126 -11.28 19.94 -0.32
N THR A 127 -11.28 20.77 0.72
CA THR A 127 -10.95 22.19 0.62
C THR A 127 -9.89 22.55 1.67
N PRO A 128 -8.75 23.15 1.29
CA PRO A 128 -7.77 23.62 2.25
C PRO A 128 -8.37 24.67 3.19
N LYS A 129 -8.14 24.55 4.50
CA LYS A 129 -8.46 25.63 5.43
C LYS A 129 -7.49 26.79 5.19
N ALA A 130 -8.04 27.99 5.00
CA ALA A 130 -7.24 29.20 4.99
C ALA A 130 -6.42 29.29 6.29
N LYS A 131 -5.13 29.62 6.15
CA LYS A 131 -4.23 29.85 7.29
C LYS A 131 -4.53 31.17 7.99
#